data_AF-A0A9X1P6J4-F1
#
_entry.id   AF-A0A9X1P6J4-F1
#
_cell.length_a   1.000
_cell.length_b   1.000
_cell.length_c   1.000
_cell.angle_alpha   90.00
_cell.angle_beta   90.00
_cell.angle_gamma   90.00
#
_symmetry.space_group_name_H-M   'P 1'
#
loop_
_entity.id
_entity.type
_entity.pdbx_description
1 polymer ?
#
loop_
_entity_poly.entity_id
_entity_poly.type
_entity_poly.pdbx_seq_one_letter_code
_entity_poly.pdbx_strand_id
1 'polypeptide(L)'
;MDTRYDADAIGDIFQLAPLPLWLEDFSAVKKLLDAWRAEGVTNLRAHLEANPELVRKAALSIRVIAVNQKTVELFEADDADHLIAHLDIVFSRDMLSSHMGELCQLWERDDGFESQAVNYTLSGRRLDVQLKARILPGHEADWSRVILSTEDVTEREEGRRRLASSEAFARGLFEYSPISLWVEDFSVVKTLMDEVRDRGVVDFRTFLDVHPEFVGRCMSEIRVLDVNQHTLDLFKAEDKAMLLSRLGEVFRDDMEPHFREQLIDLWNGTLFQQREVVNYTLDGELLHVHLQFSVFPGRDSDWSLVQVALTDITARKKAEAYLEFLGKHDILTKLYNRSFFVDELNRLERKGPAPVTVIVADLNGLKAVNDTLGHAAGDALLRRAGEVLREAVQKPHCAARIGGDEFVILLPASGEADGLQMVADIEELVEVNNQFYTGAVLSFSLGVATAMQTERLEDTVKRADKRMYEEKRRHYAEAGGDAGKPRGKRSRQM
;
A
#
# COMPACT_ATOMS: atom_id res chain seq x y z
N MET A 1 -66.05 -16.57 47.77
CA MET A 1 -64.70 -16.36 47.21
C MET A 1 -64.42 -14.89 47.36
N ASP A 2 -63.81 -14.51 48.48
CA ASP A 2 -63.64 -13.11 48.91
C ASP A 2 -62.12 -12.90 49.06
N THR A 3 -61.46 -12.56 47.96
CA THR A 3 -60.01 -12.26 47.93
C THR A 3 -59.80 -10.79 48.25
N ARG A 4 -59.90 -10.44 49.53
CA ARG A 4 -59.22 -9.24 50.04
C ARG A 4 -57.74 -9.61 50.15
N TYR A 5 -56.97 -9.28 49.11
CA TYR A 5 -55.53 -9.26 49.25
C TYR A 5 -55.19 -8.20 50.30
N ASP A 6 -54.50 -8.63 51.35
CA ASP A 6 -54.07 -7.77 52.44
C ASP A 6 -53.12 -6.71 51.90
N ALA A 7 -53.38 -5.43 52.15
CA ALA A 7 -52.56 -4.34 51.64
C ALA A 7 -51.10 -4.45 52.14
N ASP A 8 -50.93 -5.04 53.33
CA ASP A 8 -49.64 -5.32 53.94
C ASP A 8 -48.86 -6.39 53.17
N ALA A 9 -49.53 -7.42 52.64
CA ALA A 9 -48.89 -8.48 51.86
C ALA A 9 -48.35 -8.00 50.50
N ILE A 10 -49.02 -7.02 49.87
CA ILE A 10 -48.55 -6.41 48.60
C ILE A 10 -47.35 -5.48 48.88
N GLY A 11 -47.37 -4.76 49.99
CA GLY A 11 -46.23 -3.96 50.46
C GLY A 11 -45.00 -4.81 50.73
N ASP A 12 -45.18 -5.95 51.41
CA ASP A 12 -44.12 -6.91 51.71
C ASP A 12 -43.52 -7.51 50.43
N ILE A 13 -44.35 -7.88 49.44
CA ILE A 13 -43.86 -8.41 48.15
C ILE A 13 -43.03 -7.36 47.40
N PHE A 14 -43.45 -6.09 47.40
CA PHE A 14 -42.69 -5.02 46.76
C PHE A 14 -41.32 -4.80 47.43
N GLN A 15 -41.29 -4.79 48.77
CA GLN A 15 -40.05 -4.60 49.54
C GLN A 15 -39.10 -5.81 49.47
N LEU A 16 -39.63 -7.03 49.43
CA LEU A 16 -38.87 -8.27 49.37
C LEU A 16 -38.50 -8.71 47.94
N ALA A 17 -38.96 -7.99 46.91
CA ALA A 17 -38.65 -8.33 45.53
C ALA A 17 -37.12 -8.33 45.30
N PRO A 18 -36.56 -9.37 44.65
CA PRO A 18 -35.11 -9.51 44.47
C PRO A 18 -34.53 -8.58 43.39
N LEU A 19 -35.30 -7.63 42.89
CA LEU A 19 -34.95 -6.71 41.80
C LEU A 19 -35.22 -5.27 42.25
N PRO A 20 -34.44 -4.29 41.78
CA PRO A 20 -34.76 -2.86 41.98
C PRO A 20 -36.11 -2.52 41.37
N LEU A 21 -37.04 -2.04 42.20
CA LEU A 21 -38.37 -1.60 41.80
C LEU A 21 -38.66 -0.17 42.26
N TRP A 22 -39.39 0.54 41.40
CA TRP A 22 -39.99 1.83 41.68
C TRP A 22 -41.49 1.75 41.48
N LEU A 23 -42.23 2.45 42.32
CA LEU A 23 -43.64 2.74 42.13
C LEU A 23 -43.76 4.23 41.87
N GLU A 24 -44.30 4.59 40.71
CA GLU A 24 -44.34 5.98 40.23
C GLU A 24 -45.76 6.36 39.80
N ASP A 25 -46.08 7.65 39.93
CA ASP A 25 -47.32 8.28 39.50
C ASP A 25 -47.08 9.02 38.18
N PHE A 26 -47.69 8.49 37.12
CA PHE A 26 -47.66 9.04 35.76
C PHE A 26 -48.95 9.79 35.40
N SER A 27 -49.84 10.10 36.35
CA SER A 27 -51.11 10.77 36.06
C SER A 27 -50.95 12.15 35.40
N ALA A 28 -49.88 12.87 35.73
CA ALA A 28 -49.58 14.13 35.07
C ALA A 28 -49.14 13.91 33.61
N VAL A 29 -48.34 12.88 33.35
CA VAL A 29 -47.94 12.46 32.00
C VAL A 29 -49.16 12.04 31.18
N LYS A 30 -50.06 11.24 31.75
CA LYS A 30 -51.30 10.82 31.07
C LYS A 30 -52.14 12.02 30.62
N LYS A 31 -52.33 13.00 31.49
CA LYS A 31 -53.04 14.25 31.16
C LYS A 31 -52.35 15.04 30.05
N LEU A 32 -51.02 15.09 30.03
CA LEU A 32 -50.26 15.75 28.95
C LEU A 32 -50.47 15.03 27.61
N LEU A 33 -50.38 13.69 27.60
CA LEU A 33 -50.59 12.91 26.39
C LEU A 33 -52.04 13.02 25.89
N ASP A 34 -53.04 12.94 26.78
CA ASP A 34 -54.44 13.09 26.39
C ASP A 34 -54.74 14.52 25.87
N ALA A 35 -54.11 15.55 26.44
CA ALA A 35 -54.21 16.91 25.93
C ALA A 35 -53.64 17.02 24.51
N TRP A 36 -52.47 16.45 24.24
CA TRP A 36 -51.88 16.44 22.90
C TRP A 36 -52.73 15.63 21.90
N ARG A 37 -53.38 14.53 22.33
CA ARG A 37 -54.35 13.82 21.50
C ARG A 37 -55.54 14.72 21.14
N ALA A 38 -56.08 15.45 22.11
CA ALA A 38 -57.20 16.37 21.90
C ALA A 38 -56.82 17.58 21.02
N GLU A 39 -55.56 18.03 21.07
CA GLU A 39 -55.00 19.07 20.21
C GLU A 39 -54.71 18.59 18.77
N GLY A 40 -54.94 17.30 18.48
CA GLY A 40 -54.81 16.74 17.13
C GLY A 40 -53.41 16.23 16.79
N VAL A 41 -52.52 16.02 17.78
CA VAL A 41 -51.22 15.39 17.55
C VAL A 41 -51.46 13.93 17.15
N THR A 42 -51.03 13.55 15.95
CA THR A 42 -51.16 12.17 15.42
C THR A 42 -49.85 11.40 15.39
N ASN A 43 -48.71 12.10 15.35
CA ASN A 43 -47.37 11.53 15.45
C ASN A 43 -46.64 12.15 16.64
N LEU A 44 -46.70 11.47 17.79
CA LEU A 44 -46.08 11.97 19.01
C LEU A 44 -44.56 12.12 18.86
N ARG A 45 -43.90 11.20 18.15
CA ARG A 45 -42.44 11.23 17.99
C ARG A 45 -41.98 12.51 17.29
N ALA A 46 -42.58 12.84 16.14
CA ALA A 46 -42.26 14.07 15.42
C ALA A 46 -42.58 15.33 16.25
N HIS A 47 -43.65 15.29 17.04
CA HIS A 47 -44.04 16.39 17.92
C HIS A 47 -43.02 16.64 19.04
N LEU A 48 -42.52 15.58 19.66
CA LEU A 48 -41.49 15.63 20.71
C LEU A 48 -40.10 15.98 20.16
N GLU A 49 -39.73 15.47 18.97
CA GLU A 49 -38.48 15.84 18.29
C GLU A 49 -38.43 17.33 17.92
N ALA A 50 -39.56 17.90 17.49
CA ALA A 50 -39.68 19.33 17.23
C ALA A 50 -39.66 20.20 18.50
N ASN A 51 -40.00 19.62 19.66
CA ASN A 51 -40.10 20.35 20.94
C ASN A 51 -39.50 19.54 22.11
N PRO A 52 -38.17 19.41 22.21
CA PRO A 52 -37.52 18.59 23.24
C PRO A 52 -37.85 19.00 24.69
N GLU A 53 -38.20 20.26 24.91
CA GLU A 53 -38.64 20.79 26.20
C GLU A 53 -39.92 20.11 26.72
N LEU A 54 -40.77 19.58 25.83
CA LEU A 54 -41.97 18.83 26.21
C LEU A 54 -41.62 17.47 26.82
N VAL A 55 -40.57 16.81 26.33
CA VAL A 55 -40.05 15.56 26.92
C VAL A 55 -39.57 15.83 28.34
N ARG A 56 -38.81 16.92 28.55
CA ARG A 56 -38.35 17.32 29.88
C ARG A 56 -39.51 17.65 30.81
N LYS A 57 -40.52 18.37 30.32
CA LYS A 57 -41.73 18.71 31.10
C LYS A 57 -42.50 17.46 31.52
N ALA A 58 -42.64 16.49 30.62
CA ALA A 58 -43.28 15.22 30.94
C ALA A 58 -42.48 14.42 31.97
N ALA A 59 -41.16 14.29 31.78
CA ALA A 59 -40.28 13.60 32.73
C ALA A 59 -40.35 14.20 34.14
N LEU A 60 -40.26 15.53 34.27
CA LEU A 60 -40.36 16.23 35.55
C LEU A 60 -41.75 16.15 36.22
N SER A 61 -42.77 15.67 35.51
CA SER A 61 -44.12 15.53 36.04
C SER A 61 -44.38 14.14 36.65
N ILE A 62 -43.47 13.19 36.44
CA ILE A 62 -43.49 11.87 37.06
C ILE A 62 -43.12 12.03 38.54
N ARG A 63 -43.90 11.40 39.42
CA ARG A 63 -43.62 11.42 40.87
C ARG A 63 -43.31 10.03 41.38
N VAL A 64 -42.19 9.87 42.05
CA VAL A 64 -41.86 8.62 42.75
C VAL A 64 -42.76 8.50 43.98
N ILE A 65 -43.54 7.43 44.06
CA ILE A 65 -44.41 7.09 45.20
C ILE A 65 -43.61 6.27 46.22
N ALA A 66 -42.88 5.26 45.76
CA ALA A 66 -42.08 4.39 46.63
C ALA A 66 -40.96 3.70 45.85
N VAL A 67 -39.92 3.29 46.56
CA VAL A 67 -38.83 2.43 46.06
C VAL A 67 -38.62 1.27 47.03
N ASN A 68 -38.13 0.14 46.52
CA ASN A 68 -37.77 -0.98 47.38
C ASN A 68 -36.30 -0.92 47.82
N GLN A 69 -35.93 -1.78 48.78
CA GLN A 69 -34.57 -1.83 49.32
C GLN A 69 -33.52 -2.09 48.24
N LYS A 70 -33.83 -2.91 47.23
CA LYS A 70 -32.91 -3.19 46.11
C LYS A 70 -32.60 -1.96 45.27
N THR A 71 -33.58 -1.07 45.09
CA THR A 71 -33.36 0.22 44.42
C THR A 71 -32.47 1.14 45.25
N VAL A 72 -32.71 1.24 46.56
CA VAL A 72 -31.84 2.02 47.47
C VAL A 72 -30.39 1.54 47.39
N GLU A 73 -30.19 0.21 47.43
CA GLU A 73 -28.87 -0.42 47.29
C GLU A 73 -28.22 -0.13 45.93
N LEU A 74 -28.96 -0.28 44.82
CA LEU A 74 -28.43 -0.06 43.47
C LEU A 74 -27.91 1.37 43.28
N PHE A 75 -28.65 2.36 43.80
CA PHE A 75 -28.32 3.77 43.65
C PHE A 75 -27.42 4.33 44.74
N GLU A 76 -26.95 3.48 45.66
CA GLU A 76 -26.04 3.85 46.76
C GLU A 76 -26.64 4.94 47.66
N ALA A 77 -27.95 4.86 47.90
CA ALA A 77 -28.66 5.72 48.85
C ALA A 77 -28.69 5.11 50.25
N ASP A 78 -28.85 5.94 51.28
CA ASP A 78 -28.98 5.48 52.66
C ASP A 78 -30.38 4.87 52.92
N ASP A 79 -31.41 5.50 52.36
CA ASP A 79 -32.81 5.08 52.44
C ASP A 79 -33.61 5.62 51.24
N ALA A 80 -34.91 5.30 51.20
CA ALA A 80 -35.82 5.73 50.14
C ALA A 80 -35.98 7.26 50.08
N ASP A 81 -36.03 7.94 51.22
CA ASP A 81 -36.21 9.39 51.27
C ASP A 81 -34.95 10.11 50.78
N HIS A 82 -33.77 9.59 51.12
CA HIS A 82 -32.48 10.07 50.62
C HIS A 82 -32.43 9.97 49.09
N LEU A 83 -32.83 8.83 48.52
CA LEU A 83 -32.87 8.64 47.06
C LEU A 83 -33.85 9.59 46.37
N ILE A 84 -35.08 9.70 46.89
CA ILE A 84 -36.14 10.56 46.33
C ILE A 84 -35.73 12.04 46.38
N ALA A 85 -35.01 12.46 47.43
CA ALA A 85 -34.53 13.84 47.56
C ALA A 85 -33.43 14.21 46.53
N HIS A 86 -32.77 13.22 45.92
CA HIS A 86 -31.61 13.42 45.03
C HIS A 86 -31.78 12.78 43.66
N LEU A 87 -33.02 12.68 43.17
CA LEU A 87 -33.33 12.14 41.85
C LEU A 87 -32.69 12.94 40.70
N ASP A 88 -32.34 14.21 40.94
CA ASP A 88 -31.61 15.06 39.99
C ASP A 88 -30.19 14.56 39.71
N ILE A 89 -29.58 13.82 40.65
CA ILE A 89 -28.29 13.15 40.45
C ILE A 89 -28.48 11.86 39.64
N VAL A 90 -29.53 11.10 39.97
CA VAL A 90 -29.83 9.81 39.33
C VAL A 90 -30.18 9.98 37.85
N PHE A 91 -30.97 11.01 37.55
CA PHE A 91 -31.49 11.28 36.22
C PHE A 91 -30.67 12.39 35.53
N SER A 92 -29.78 12.01 34.62
CA SER A 92 -28.93 12.97 33.91
C SER A 92 -29.61 13.58 32.68
N ARG A 93 -28.96 14.59 32.07
CA ARG A 93 -29.39 15.18 30.79
C ARG A 93 -29.41 14.17 29.63
N ASP A 94 -28.66 13.07 29.71
CA ASP A 94 -28.53 12.08 28.64
C ASP A 94 -29.78 11.21 28.48
N MET A 95 -30.74 11.31 29.40
CA MET A 95 -31.98 10.53 29.44
C MET A 95 -33.11 11.02 28.54
N LEU A 96 -32.99 12.22 27.96
CA LEU A 96 -34.07 12.79 27.14
C LEU A 96 -34.44 11.89 25.95
N SER A 97 -33.46 11.19 25.38
CA SER A 97 -33.68 10.28 24.26
C SER A 97 -34.44 9.01 24.68
N SER A 98 -34.14 8.43 25.85
CA SER A 98 -34.84 7.26 26.36
C SER A 98 -36.28 7.62 26.74
N HIS A 99 -36.49 8.73 27.47
CA HIS A 99 -37.80 9.21 27.88
C HIS A 99 -38.72 9.50 26.69
N MET A 100 -38.20 10.06 25.60
CA MET A 100 -39.00 10.26 24.38
C MET A 100 -39.53 8.92 23.84
N GLY A 101 -38.69 7.89 23.80
CA GLY A 101 -39.09 6.54 23.39
C GLY A 101 -40.11 5.91 24.33
N GLU A 102 -40.00 6.15 25.63
CA GLU A 102 -40.94 5.67 26.65
C GLU A 102 -42.32 6.32 26.50
N LEU A 103 -42.37 7.64 26.31
CA LEU A 103 -43.61 8.38 26.05
C LEU A 103 -44.29 7.92 24.76
N CYS A 104 -43.53 7.64 23.69
CA CYS A 104 -44.06 7.09 22.46
C CYS A 104 -44.67 5.70 22.66
N GLN A 105 -44.01 4.82 23.42
CA GLN A 105 -44.55 3.49 23.72
C GLN A 105 -45.84 3.58 24.54
N LEU A 106 -45.87 4.43 25.56
CA LEU A 106 -47.07 4.68 26.38
C LEU A 106 -48.23 5.27 25.55
N TRP A 107 -47.92 6.15 24.59
CA TRP A 107 -48.89 6.71 23.66
C TRP A 107 -49.52 5.67 22.73
N GLU A 108 -48.76 4.67 22.31
CA GLU A 108 -49.21 3.63 21.38
C GLU A 108 -49.91 2.46 22.07
N ARG A 109 -49.43 2.04 23.25
CA ARG A 109 -49.80 0.75 23.87
C ARG A 109 -50.65 0.86 25.12
N ASP A 110 -50.60 2.00 25.84
CA ASP A 110 -51.38 2.26 27.07
C ASP A 110 -51.21 1.19 28.17
N ASP A 111 -50.12 0.40 28.16
CA ASP A 111 -49.88 -0.72 29.09
C ASP A 111 -48.48 -0.71 29.76
N GLY A 112 -47.54 0.06 29.22
CA GLY A 112 -46.19 0.22 29.76
C GLY A 112 -45.14 0.55 28.70
N PHE A 113 -43.87 0.45 29.07
CA PHE A 113 -42.74 0.66 28.17
C PHE A 113 -41.54 -0.22 28.54
N GLU A 114 -40.61 -0.35 27.60
CA GLU A 114 -39.29 -0.92 27.83
C GLU A 114 -38.22 -0.04 27.15
N SER A 115 -37.17 0.31 27.87
CA SER A 115 -36.12 1.22 27.38
C SER A 115 -34.75 0.89 27.98
N GLN A 116 -33.71 1.47 27.38
CA GLN A 116 -32.36 1.52 27.95
C GLN A 116 -32.02 2.97 28.24
N ALA A 117 -31.45 3.23 29.41
CA ALA A 117 -31.12 4.56 29.87
C ALA A 117 -29.77 4.58 30.60
N VAL A 118 -29.29 5.79 30.84
CA VAL A 118 -28.07 6.06 31.61
C VAL A 118 -28.47 6.74 32.89
N ASN A 119 -28.27 6.06 34.01
CA ASN A 119 -28.47 6.62 35.34
C ASN A 119 -27.14 6.82 36.04
N TYR A 120 -27.16 7.51 37.16
CA TYR A 120 -26.01 7.62 38.06
C TYR A 120 -26.43 7.22 39.47
N THR A 121 -25.53 6.55 40.18
CA THR A 121 -25.64 6.39 41.63
C THR A 121 -25.43 7.75 42.32
N LEU A 122 -25.83 7.86 43.59
CA LEU A 122 -25.62 9.10 44.35
C LEU A 122 -24.13 9.43 44.59
N SER A 123 -23.22 8.45 44.46
CA SER A 123 -21.77 8.68 44.48
C SER A 123 -21.20 9.17 43.14
N GLY A 124 -22.01 9.23 42.08
CA GLY A 124 -21.62 9.65 40.74
C GLY A 124 -21.12 8.51 39.84
N ARG A 125 -21.19 7.25 40.27
CA ARG A 125 -20.93 6.09 39.39
C ARG A 125 -22.02 5.98 38.33
N ARG A 126 -21.62 5.94 37.06
CA ARG A 126 -22.50 5.76 35.91
C ARG A 126 -23.05 4.33 35.84
N LEU A 127 -24.33 4.19 35.53
CA LEU A 127 -25.03 2.93 35.30
C LEU A 127 -25.66 2.93 33.90
N ASP A 128 -25.42 1.90 33.10
CA ASP A 128 -26.30 1.56 31.98
C ASP A 128 -27.43 0.69 32.54
N VAL A 129 -28.67 1.16 32.44
CA VAL A 129 -29.83 0.45 33.00
C VAL A 129 -30.81 0.03 31.92
N GLN A 130 -31.41 -1.14 32.10
CA GLN A 130 -32.59 -1.56 31.38
C GLN A 130 -33.82 -1.29 32.25
N LEU A 131 -34.75 -0.53 31.69
CA LEU A 131 -35.97 -0.08 32.36
C LEU A 131 -37.16 -0.80 31.75
N LYS A 132 -38.02 -1.35 32.60
CA LYS A 132 -39.29 -1.94 32.17
C LYS A 132 -40.41 -1.50 33.08
N ALA A 133 -41.37 -0.79 32.51
CA ALA A 133 -42.53 -0.26 33.21
C ALA A 133 -43.80 -1.00 32.83
N ARG A 134 -44.70 -1.16 33.80
CA ARG A 134 -46.07 -1.64 33.61
C ARG A 134 -47.04 -0.82 34.45
N ILE A 135 -48.17 -0.46 33.86
CA ILE A 135 -49.26 0.18 34.61
C ILE A 135 -49.95 -0.90 35.46
N LEU A 136 -50.19 -0.62 36.74
CA LEU A 136 -50.81 -1.59 37.63
C LEU A 136 -52.31 -1.77 37.31
N PRO A 137 -52.86 -2.99 37.47
CA PRO A 137 -54.28 -3.23 37.27
C PRO A 137 -55.17 -2.31 38.10
N GLY A 138 -56.19 -1.72 37.47
CA GLY A 138 -57.10 -0.74 38.08
C GLY A 138 -56.63 0.72 37.98
N HIS A 139 -55.43 0.96 37.44
CA HIS A 139 -54.85 2.29 37.23
C HIS A 139 -54.61 2.61 35.74
N GLU A 140 -55.17 1.83 34.81
CA GLU A 140 -54.99 2.00 33.37
C GLU A 140 -55.60 3.31 32.86
N ALA A 141 -56.69 3.78 33.48
CA ALA A 141 -57.37 5.00 33.05
C ALA A 141 -56.62 6.29 33.41
N ASP A 142 -55.83 6.27 34.49
CA ASP A 142 -55.21 7.47 35.06
C ASP A 142 -53.70 7.39 35.25
N TRP A 143 -53.10 6.21 35.11
CA TRP A 143 -51.67 5.92 35.31
C TRP A 143 -51.12 6.38 36.67
N SER A 144 -51.98 6.41 37.70
CA SER A 144 -51.57 6.85 39.05
C SER A 144 -50.67 5.85 39.77
N ARG A 145 -50.53 4.62 39.24
CA ARG A 145 -49.59 3.61 39.71
C ARG A 145 -48.93 2.87 38.55
N VAL A 146 -47.64 3.13 38.36
CA VAL A 146 -46.78 2.46 37.39
C VAL A 146 -45.63 1.80 38.15
N ILE A 147 -45.44 0.50 37.93
CA ILE A 147 -44.29 -0.21 38.49
C ILE A 147 -43.17 -0.26 37.46
N LEU A 148 -41.98 0.17 37.86
CA LEU A 148 -40.78 0.20 37.03
C LEU A 148 -39.74 -0.75 37.65
N SER A 149 -39.17 -1.63 36.85
CA SER A 149 -37.98 -2.39 37.23
C SER A 149 -36.73 -1.81 36.58
N THR A 150 -35.64 -1.77 37.34
CA THR A 150 -34.33 -1.30 36.88
C THR A 150 -33.31 -2.43 36.99
N GLU A 151 -32.72 -2.82 35.87
CA GLU A 151 -31.63 -3.79 35.83
C GLU A 151 -30.32 -3.10 35.45
N ASP A 152 -29.26 -3.28 36.25
CA ASP A 152 -27.92 -2.82 35.90
C ASP A 152 -27.31 -3.73 34.83
N VAL A 153 -27.13 -3.16 33.64
CA VAL A 153 -26.55 -3.85 32.48
C VAL A 153 -25.18 -3.28 32.11
N THR A 154 -24.54 -2.52 33.00
CA THR A 154 -23.28 -1.80 32.75
C THR A 154 -22.16 -2.72 32.29
N GLU A 155 -21.91 -3.83 33.00
CA GLU A 155 -20.82 -4.76 32.64
C GLU A 155 -21.02 -5.35 31.24
N ARG A 156 -22.27 -5.73 30.91
CA ARG A 156 -22.64 -6.27 29.59
C ARG A 156 -22.44 -5.22 28.50
N GLU A 157 -22.89 -3.99 28.73
CA GLU A 157 -22.81 -2.89 27.77
C GLU A 157 -21.39 -2.41 27.54
N GLU A 158 -20.58 -2.31 28.60
CA GLU A 158 -19.16 -2.01 28.48
C GLU A 158 -18.41 -3.11 27.74
N GLY A 159 -18.68 -4.39 28.02
CA GLY A 159 -18.09 -5.51 27.29
C GLY A 159 -18.39 -5.43 25.79
N ARG A 160 -19.64 -5.13 25.44
CA ARG A 160 -20.09 -4.94 24.04
C ARG A 160 -19.39 -3.74 23.37
N ARG A 161 -19.32 -2.59 24.04
CA ARG A 161 -18.63 -1.38 23.53
C ARG A 161 -17.13 -1.62 23.33
N ARG A 162 -16.48 -2.31 24.28
CA ARG A 162 -15.05 -2.66 24.18
C ARG A 162 -14.78 -3.60 23.01
N LEU A 163 -15.60 -4.64 22.82
CA LEU A 163 -15.48 -5.54 21.68
C LEU A 163 -15.65 -4.79 20.36
N ALA A 164 -16.71 -4.01 20.22
CA ALA A 164 -16.97 -3.23 19.01
C ALA A 164 -15.83 -2.24 18.71
N SER A 165 -15.30 -1.56 19.73
CA SER A 165 -14.16 -0.65 19.57
C SER A 165 -12.88 -1.40 19.20
N SER A 166 -12.65 -2.58 19.76
CA SER A 166 -11.48 -3.42 19.43
C SER A 166 -11.56 -3.94 18.00
N GLU A 167 -12.73 -4.38 17.55
CA GLU A 167 -12.97 -4.83 16.18
C GLU A 167 -12.81 -3.68 15.18
N ALA A 168 -13.40 -2.52 15.47
CA ALA A 168 -13.27 -1.33 14.64
C ALA A 168 -11.81 -0.87 14.55
N PHE A 169 -11.07 -0.90 15.66
CA PHE A 169 -9.65 -0.57 15.69
C PHE A 169 -8.83 -1.55 14.84
N ALA A 170 -9.01 -2.87 15.00
CA ALA A 170 -8.28 -3.87 14.23
C ALA A 170 -8.57 -3.78 12.72
N ARG A 171 -9.85 -3.60 12.36
CA ARG A 171 -10.25 -3.38 10.95
C ARG A 171 -9.64 -2.09 10.41
N GLY A 172 -9.64 -1.02 11.20
CA GLY A 172 -9.03 0.25 10.82
C GLY A 172 -7.53 0.15 10.56
N LEU A 173 -6.79 -0.59 11.39
CA LEU A 173 -5.36 -0.83 11.18
C LEU A 173 -5.07 -1.57 9.87
N PHE A 174 -5.91 -2.54 9.50
CA PHE A 174 -5.75 -3.27 8.24
C PHE A 174 -6.15 -2.41 7.04
N GLU A 175 -7.38 -1.90 7.04
CA GLU A 175 -8.00 -1.23 5.88
C GLU A 175 -7.26 0.07 5.51
N TYR A 176 -6.81 0.83 6.51
CA TYR A 176 -6.13 2.10 6.32
C TYR A 176 -4.61 2.03 6.50
N SER A 177 -4.03 0.82 6.47
CA SER A 177 -2.57 0.67 6.48
C SER A 177 -1.96 1.37 5.25
N PRO A 178 -0.85 2.13 5.40
CA PRO A 178 -0.21 2.84 4.29
C PRO A 178 0.63 1.94 3.38
N ILE A 179 0.57 0.62 3.56
CA ILE A 179 1.23 -0.39 2.73
C ILE A 179 0.20 -1.40 2.24
N SER A 180 0.48 -2.07 1.13
CA SER A 180 -0.41 -3.10 0.60
C SER A 180 -0.34 -4.31 1.52
N LEU A 181 -1.49 -4.75 2.01
CA LEU A 181 -1.65 -5.91 2.88
C LEU A 181 -2.63 -6.90 2.24
N TRP A 182 -2.20 -8.15 2.21
CA TRP A 182 -2.97 -9.30 1.76
C TRP A 182 -3.06 -10.31 2.90
N VAL A 183 -4.21 -10.95 3.01
CA VAL A 183 -4.46 -12.08 3.88
C VAL A 183 -4.76 -13.26 2.98
N GLU A 184 -4.00 -14.34 3.12
CA GLU A 184 -4.04 -15.48 2.22
C GLU A 184 -4.14 -16.79 3.01
N ASP A 185 -4.71 -17.82 2.39
CA ASP A 185 -4.78 -19.18 2.89
C ASP A 185 -3.86 -20.06 2.05
N PHE A 186 -2.86 -20.65 2.70
CA PHE A 186 -1.84 -21.51 2.12
C PHE A 186 -2.05 -22.99 2.53
N SER A 187 -3.20 -23.36 3.09
CA SER A 187 -3.45 -24.72 3.60
C SER A 187 -3.29 -25.81 2.55
N VAL A 188 -3.72 -25.53 1.32
CA VAL A 188 -3.58 -26.48 0.21
C VAL A 188 -2.11 -26.60 -0.16
N VAL A 189 -1.38 -25.50 -0.28
CA VAL A 189 0.08 -25.50 -0.55
C VAL A 189 0.83 -26.29 0.53
N LYS A 190 0.48 -26.09 1.81
CA LYS A 190 1.05 -26.86 2.92
C LYS A 190 0.83 -28.36 2.76
N THR A 191 -0.40 -28.75 2.44
CA THR A 191 -0.76 -30.15 2.21
C THR A 191 0.05 -30.75 1.05
N LEU A 192 0.16 -30.03 -0.07
CA LEU A 192 0.95 -30.46 -1.23
C LEU A 192 2.43 -30.67 -0.88
N MET A 193 3.00 -29.78 -0.07
CA MET A 193 4.38 -29.88 0.38
C MET A 193 4.58 -31.03 1.37
N ASP A 194 3.65 -31.23 2.30
CA ASP A 194 3.69 -32.36 3.22
C ASP A 194 3.61 -33.70 2.47
N GLU A 195 2.77 -33.82 1.45
CA GLU A 195 2.71 -35.00 0.58
C GLU A 195 4.03 -35.28 -0.15
N VAL A 196 4.76 -34.23 -0.56
CA VAL A 196 6.10 -34.38 -1.16
C VAL A 196 7.10 -34.88 -0.10
N ARG A 197 6.99 -34.39 1.14
CA ARG A 197 7.83 -34.80 2.27
C ARG A 197 7.60 -36.24 2.68
N ASP A 198 6.34 -36.66 2.76
CA ASP A 198 5.94 -38.02 3.13
C ASP A 198 6.37 -39.05 2.08
N ARG A 199 6.56 -38.63 0.83
CA ARG A 199 7.17 -39.45 -0.23
C ARG A 199 8.69 -39.63 -0.11
N GLY A 200 9.31 -39.03 0.91
CA GLY A 200 10.74 -39.18 1.20
C GLY A 200 11.66 -38.23 0.44
N VAL A 201 11.13 -37.17 -0.18
CA VAL A 201 11.97 -36.12 -0.78
C VAL A 201 12.71 -35.38 0.34
N VAL A 202 14.03 -35.31 0.24
CA VAL A 202 14.89 -34.60 1.21
C VAL A 202 15.40 -33.28 0.61
N ASP A 203 15.83 -33.32 -0.65
CA ASP A 203 16.26 -32.15 -1.40
C ASP A 203 15.11 -31.62 -2.26
N PHE A 204 14.40 -30.64 -1.69
CA PHE A 204 13.26 -30.01 -2.36
C PHE A 204 13.67 -29.14 -3.54
N ARG A 205 14.89 -28.59 -3.56
CA ARG A 205 15.37 -27.79 -4.68
C ARG A 205 15.53 -28.66 -5.93
N THR A 206 16.19 -29.80 -5.79
CA THR A 206 16.32 -30.80 -6.86
C THR A 206 14.95 -31.32 -7.30
N PHE A 207 14.02 -31.51 -6.37
CA PHE A 207 12.64 -31.88 -6.73
C PHE A 207 11.97 -30.84 -7.63
N LEU A 208 12.06 -29.55 -7.28
CA LEU A 208 11.49 -28.47 -8.11
C LEU A 208 12.19 -28.30 -9.45
N ASP A 209 13.48 -28.64 -9.55
CA ASP A 209 14.21 -28.64 -10.84
C ASP A 209 13.71 -29.73 -11.78
N VAL A 210 13.28 -30.88 -11.24
CA VAL A 210 12.69 -31.99 -12.00
C VAL A 210 11.19 -31.79 -12.25
N HIS A 211 10.50 -31.09 -11.34
CA HIS A 211 9.05 -30.86 -11.34
C HIS A 211 8.69 -29.37 -11.31
N PRO A 212 9.05 -28.58 -12.35
CA PRO A 212 8.75 -27.15 -12.39
C PRO A 212 7.23 -26.88 -12.35
N GLU A 213 6.40 -27.79 -12.87
CA GLU A 213 4.94 -27.70 -12.83
C GLU A 213 4.37 -27.62 -11.41
N PHE A 214 5.12 -28.12 -10.41
CA PHE A 214 4.69 -28.07 -9.01
C PHE A 214 4.57 -26.63 -8.50
N VAL A 215 5.42 -25.72 -8.98
CA VAL A 215 5.41 -24.30 -8.60
C VAL A 215 4.12 -23.65 -9.07
N GLY A 216 3.78 -23.79 -10.36
CA GLY A 216 2.55 -23.26 -10.93
C GLY A 216 1.29 -23.85 -10.29
N ARG A 217 1.31 -25.16 -9.96
CA ARG A 217 0.23 -25.79 -9.18
C ARG A 217 0.06 -25.11 -7.83
N CYS A 218 1.14 -24.94 -7.05
CA CYS A 218 1.06 -24.27 -5.76
C CYS A 218 0.55 -22.83 -5.87
N MET A 219 0.98 -22.07 -6.89
CA MET A 219 0.48 -20.71 -7.13
C MET A 219 -1.04 -20.68 -7.36
N SER A 220 -1.57 -21.63 -8.14
CA SER A 220 -3.00 -21.71 -8.44
C SER A 220 -3.87 -22.08 -7.24
N GLU A 221 -3.28 -22.65 -6.19
CA GLU A 221 -3.96 -23.06 -4.96
C GLU A 221 -3.91 -21.99 -3.87
N ILE A 222 -3.19 -20.87 -4.09
CA ILE A 222 -3.19 -19.74 -3.17
C ILE A 222 -4.57 -19.10 -3.18
N ARG A 223 -5.19 -19.01 -2.01
CA ARG A 223 -6.48 -18.36 -1.85
C ARG A 223 -6.32 -17.04 -1.11
N VAL A 224 -6.57 -15.94 -1.79
CA VAL A 224 -6.63 -14.61 -1.18
C VAL A 224 -7.95 -14.48 -0.41
N LEU A 225 -7.85 -14.28 0.91
CA LEU A 225 -8.97 -14.11 1.82
C LEU A 225 -9.42 -12.65 1.91
N ASP A 226 -8.46 -11.72 1.99
CA ASP A 226 -8.75 -10.28 2.06
C ASP A 226 -7.56 -9.44 1.59
N VAL A 227 -7.83 -8.20 1.20
CA VAL A 227 -6.85 -7.17 0.87
C VAL A 227 -7.30 -5.83 1.44
N ASN A 228 -6.38 -4.94 1.77
CA ASN A 228 -6.73 -3.58 2.22
C ASN A 228 -6.89 -2.58 1.07
N GLN A 229 -7.40 -1.38 1.37
CA GLN A 229 -7.57 -0.31 0.38
C GLN A 229 -6.27 0.04 -0.36
N HIS A 230 -5.14 0.12 0.34
CA HIS A 230 -3.87 0.45 -0.30
C HIS A 230 -3.44 -0.58 -1.36
N THR A 231 -3.85 -1.84 -1.20
CA THR A 231 -3.64 -2.87 -2.22
C THR A 231 -4.45 -2.59 -3.47
N LEU A 232 -5.72 -2.20 -3.32
CA LEU A 232 -6.56 -1.84 -4.46
C LEU A 232 -5.96 -0.67 -5.23
N ASP A 233 -5.49 0.36 -4.51
CA ASP A 233 -4.85 1.52 -5.09
C ASP A 233 -3.55 1.13 -5.83
N LEU A 234 -2.70 0.31 -5.20
CA LEU A 234 -1.42 -0.15 -5.78
C LEU A 234 -1.62 -0.96 -7.07
N PHE A 235 -2.62 -1.84 -7.10
CA PHE A 235 -2.91 -2.69 -8.26
C PHE A 235 -3.90 -2.08 -9.25
N LYS A 236 -4.37 -0.84 -8.98
CA LYS A 236 -5.37 -0.10 -9.78
C LYS A 236 -6.68 -0.87 -9.94
N ALA A 237 -7.15 -1.48 -8.87
CA ALA A 237 -8.44 -2.15 -8.80
C ALA A 237 -9.50 -1.21 -8.21
N GLU A 238 -10.70 -1.20 -8.76
CA GLU A 238 -11.83 -0.42 -8.23
C GLU A 238 -12.34 -0.99 -6.91
N ASP A 239 -12.39 -2.32 -6.82
CA ASP A 239 -12.83 -3.04 -5.63
C ASP A 239 -12.12 -4.40 -5.49
N LYS A 240 -12.35 -5.05 -4.34
CA LYS A 240 -11.78 -6.36 -4.03
C LYS A 240 -12.25 -7.44 -5.02
N ALA A 241 -13.50 -7.39 -5.48
CA ALA A 241 -14.04 -8.41 -6.38
C ALA A 241 -13.34 -8.39 -7.74
N MET A 242 -13.09 -7.19 -8.28
CA MET A 242 -12.33 -6.97 -9.50
C MET A 242 -10.92 -7.55 -9.38
N LEU A 243 -10.19 -7.21 -8.32
CA LEU A 243 -8.82 -7.72 -8.10
C LEU A 243 -8.80 -9.25 -8.01
N LEU A 244 -9.68 -9.83 -7.18
CA LEU A 244 -9.73 -11.27 -6.94
C LEU A 244 -10.10 -12.07 -8.20
N SER A 245 -10.94 -11.53 -9.08
CA SER A 245 -11.28 -12.17 -10.35
C SER A 245 -10.15 -12.14 -11.39
N ARG A 246 -9.13 -11.29 -11.19
CA ARG A 246 -8.04 -11.02 -12.13
C ARG A 246 -6.65 -11.28 -11.52
N LEU A 247 -6.55 -12.11 -10.48
CA LEU A 247 -5.27 -12.43 -9.82
C LEU A 247 -4.22 -13.01 -10.78
N GLY A 248 -4.64 -13.76 -11.81
CA GLY A 248 -3.74 -14.27 -12.84
C GLY A 248 -3.07 -13.19 -13.70
N GLU A 249 -3.58 -11.96 -13.69
CA GLU A 249 -2.92 -10.82 -14.34
C GLU A 249 -1.88 -10.17 -13.43
N VAL A 250 -2.06 -10.28 -12.11
CA VAL A 250 -1.13 -9.78 -11.09
C VAL A 250 0.05 -10.73 -10.91
N PHE A 251 -0.23 -12.03 -10.85
CA PHE A 251 0.74 -13.10 -10.60
C PHE A 251 1.05 -13.85 -11.91
N ARG A 252 1.95 -13.29 -12.73
CA ARG A 252 2.35 -13.88 -14.01
C ARG A 252 3.82 -13.65 -14.33
N ASP A 253 4.25 -14.20 -15.47
CA ASP A 253 5.54 -13.97 -16.10
C ASP A 253 6.73 -14.23 -15.14
N ASP A 254 7.44 -13.18 -14.74
CA ASP A 254 8.69 -13.25 -13.96
C ASP A 254 8.48 -13.62 -12.47
N MET A 255 7.25 -13.94 -12.03
CA MET A 255 6.95 -14.30 -10.65
C MET A 255 7.33 -15.73 -10.26
N GLU A 256 7.26 -16.68 -11.20
CA GLU A 256 7.46 -18.09 -10.90
C GLU A 256 8.82 -18.40 -10.23
N PRO A 257 9.96 -17.84 -10.68
CA PRO A 257 11.24 -18.06 -10.03
C PRO A 257 11.27 -17.55 -8.58
N HIS A 258 10.60 -16.42 -8.30
CA HIS A 258 10.54 -15.86 -6.95
C HIS A 258 9.69 -16.72 -6.01
N PHE A 259 8.57 -17.24 -6.51
CA PHE A 259 7.69 -18.13 -5.77
C PHE A 259 8.34 -19.49 -5.51
N ARG A 260 9.11 -20.02 -6.48
CA ARG A 260 9.92 -21.23 -6.30
C ARG A 260 10.85 -21.12 -5.10
N GLU A 261 11.58 -20.01 -4.96
CA GLU A 261 12.46 -19.80 -3.79
C GLU A 261 11.66 -19.63 -2.49
N GLN A 262 10.45 -19.07 -2.52
CA GLN A 262 9.57 -19.00 -1.35
C GLN A 262 9.11 -20.38 -0.88
N LEU A 263 8.76 -21.29 -1.80
CA LEU A 263 8.44 -22.67 -1.45
C LEU A 263 9.63 -23.40 -0.83
N ILE A 264 10.86 -23.13 -1.29
CA ILE A 264 12.09 -23.69 -0.70
C ILE A 264 12.29 -23.18 0.73
N ASP A 265 12.09 -21.89 0.97
CA ASP A 265 12.19 -21.31 2.31
C ASP A 265 11.13 -21.88 3.26
N LEU A 266 9.88 -22.01 2.78
CA LEU A 266 8.79 -22.66 3.51
C LEU A 266 9.14 -24.12 3.84
N TRP A 267 9.72 -24.85 2.89
CA TRP A 267 10.17 -26.23 3.10
C TRP A 267 11.20 -26.32 4.22
N ASN A 268 12.11 -25.35 4.31
CA ASN A 268 13.13 -25.30 5.35
C ASN A 268 12.62 -24.78 6.70
N GLY A 269 11.33 -24.46 6.82
CA GLY A 269 10.71 -23.96 8.04
C GLY A 269 10.83 -22.44 8.23
N THR A 270 11.23 -21.71 7.19
CA THR A 270 11.31 -20.25 7.21
C THR A 270 9.93 -19.66 6.95
N LEU A 271 9.20 -19.34 8.03
CA LEU A 271 7.83 -18.84 7.98
C LEU A 271 7.70 -17.32 7.84
N PHE A 272 8.79 -16.59 8.05
CA PHE A 272 8.89 -15.16 7.76
C PHE A 272 9.97 -14.94 6.69
N GLN A 273 9.60 -14.27 5.60
CA GLN A 273 10.45 -14.13 4.41
C GLN A 273 10.36 -12.71 3.86
N GLN A 274 11.45 -12.25 3.25
CA GLN A 274 11.50 -10.96 2.58
C GLN A 274 12.26 -11.08 1.27
N ARG A 275 11.73 -10.50 0.18
CA ARG A 275 12.35 -10.56 -1.15
C ARG A 275 11.89 -9.41 -2.03
N GLU A 276 12.72 -9.02 -2.99
CA GLU A 276 12.32 -8.13 -4.07
C GLU A 276 11.78 -8.98 -5.22
N VAL A 277 10.54 -8.70 -5.65
CA VAL A 277 9.84 -9.44 -6.70
C VAL A 277 9.16 -8.46 -7.65
N VAL A 278 8.53 -8.99 -8.69
CA VAL A 278 7.88 -8.21 -9.73
C VAL A 278 6.41 -8.62 -9.83
N ASN A 279 5.48 -7.68 -9.63
CA ASN A 279 4.06 -7.93 -9.91
C ASN A 279 3.61 -7.05 -11.08
N TYR A 280 2.35 -7.21 -11.48
CA TYR A 280 1.73 -6.37 -12.50
C TYR A 280 0.44 -5.76 -11.97
N THR A 281 0.20 -4.49 -12.30
CA THR A 281 -1.11 -3.85 -12.08
C THR A 281 -2.15 -4.42 -13.04
N LEU A 282 -3.44 -4.17 -12.78
CA LEU A 282 -4.52 -4.60 -13.66
C LEU A 282 -4.56 -3.90 -15.04
N ASP A 283 -3.80 -2.83 -15.23
CA ASP A 283 -3.55 -2.20 -16.54
C ASP A 283 -2.25 -2.67 -17.21
N GLY A 284 -1.53 -3.61 -16.58
CA GLY A 284 -0.37 -4.29 -17.15
C GLY A 284 0.97 -3.60 -16.91
N GLU A 285 1.03 -2.55 -16.09
CA GLU A 285 2.30 -1.94 -15.69
C GLU A 285 3.09 -2.86 -14.76
N LEU A 286 4.41 -2.90 -14.97
CA LEU A 286 5.34 -3.66 -14.15
C LEU A 286 5.62 -2.91 -12.83
N LEU A 287 5.40 -3.61 -11.72
CA LEU A 287 5.69 -3.14 -10.37
C LEU A 287 6.86 -3.92 -9.79
N HIS A 288 7.90 -3.22 -9.36
CA HIS A 288 8.88 -3.82 -8.46
C HIS A 288 8.36 -3.68 -7.03
N VAL A 289 8.20 -4.79 -6.32
CA VAL A 289 7.71 -4.79 -4.95
C VAL A 289 8.70 -5.45 -4.00
N HIS A 290 8.87 -4.86 -2.82
CA HIS A 290 9.46 -5.54 -1.69
C HIS A 290 8.36 -6.32 -0.98
N LEU A 291 8.40 -7.64 -1.11
CA LEU A 291 7.46 -8.57 -0.54
C LEU A 291 7.95 -9.03 0.82
N GLN A 292 7.08 -8.93 1.82
CA GLN A 292 7.25 -9.55 3.12
C GLN A 292 6.13 -10.57 3.31
N PHE A 293 6.48 -11.80 3.59
CA PHE A 293 5.55 -12.90 3.79
C PHE A 293 5.69 -13.41 5.22
N SER A 294 4.58 -13.64 5.90
CA SER A 294 4.57 -14.22 7.24
C SER A 294 3.39 -15.17 7.39
N VAL A 295 3.64 -16.40 7.83
CA VAL A 295 2.58 -17.23 8.43
C VAL A 295 2.19 -16.61 9.78
N PHE A 296 0.89 -16.53 10.07
CA PHE A 296 0.43 -16.01 11.35
C PHE A 296 0.82 -16.94 12.51
N PRO A 297 1.21 -16.38 13.68
CA PRO A 297 1.49 -17.18 14.86
C PRO A 297 0.34 -18.12 15.23
N GLY A 298 0.64 -19.40 15.46
CA GLY A 298 -0.37 -20.42 15.78
C GLY A 298 -0.99 -21.09 14.55
N ARG A 299 -0.57 -20.70 13.34
CA ARG A 299 -0.93 -21.33 12.06
C ARG A 299 0.26 -22.04 11.41
N ASP A 300 1.31 -22.30 12.17
CA ASP A 300 2.56 -22.91 11.70
C ASP A 300 2.37 -24.32 11.11
N SER A 301 1.37 -25.05 11.62
CA SER A 301 1.08 -26.43 11.21
C SER A 301 0.26 -26.54 9.92
N ASP A 302 -0.60 -25.55 9.64
CA ASP A 302 -1.59 -25.62 8.56
C ASP A 302 -1.43 -24.50 7.51
N TRP A 303 -0.77 -23.39 7.84
CA TRP A 303 -0.66 -22.20 7.00
C TRP A 303 -2.01 -21.63 6.54
N SER A 304 -3.06 -21.82 7.34
CA SER A 304 -4.41 -21.35 7.00
C SER A 304 -4.59 -19.84 7.08
N LEU A 305 -3.60 -19.13 7.62
CA LEU A 305 -3.57 -17.68 7.64
C LEU A 305 -2.15 -17.17 7.44
N VAL A 306 -1.95 -16.48 6.34
CA VAL A 306 -0.71 -15.84 5.90
C VAL A 306 -0.97 -14.36 5.70
N GLN A 307 -0.01 -13.52 6.09
CA GLN A 307 0.03 -12.11 5.73
C GLN A 307 1.11 -11.87 4.68
N VAL A 308 0.75 -11.14 3.63
CA VAL A 308 1.72 -10.60 2.68
C VAL A 308 1.65 -9.08 2.70
N ALA A 309 2.79 -8.43 2.93
CA ALA A 309 2.93 -6.99 2.81
C ALA A 309 3.78 -6.66 1.58
N LEU A 310 3.27 -5.76 0.74
CA LEU A 310 3.96 -5.30 -0.46
C LEU A 310 4.25 -3.81 -0.36
N THR A 311 5.51 -3.44 -0.61
CA THR A 311 5.94 -2.04 -0.73
C THR A 311 6.44 -1.79 -2.13
N ASP A 312 5.88 -0.81 -2.84
CA ASP A 312 6.37 -0.41 -4.17
C ASP A 312 7.78 0.19 -4.08
N ILE A 313 8.72 -0.44 -4.77
CA ILE A 313 10.12 -0.02 -4.88
C ILE A 313 10.48 0.34 -6.34
N THR A 314 9.50 0.50 -7.22
CA THR A 314 9.68 0.80 -8.64
C THR A 314 10.47 2.08 -8.85
N ALA A 315 10.17 3.14 -8.11
CA ALA A 315 10.91 4.40 -8.19
C ALA A 315 12.39 4.22 -7.79
N ARG A 316 12.66 3.43 -6.73
CA ARG A 316 14.02 3.10 -6.30
C ARG A 316 14.75 2.28 -7.37
N LYS A 317 14.11 1.25 -7.93
CA LYS A 317 14.71 0.42 -9.00
C LYS A 317 15.02 1.22 -10.26
N LYS A 318 14.14 2.12 -10.66
CA LYS A 318 14.40 3.07 -11.77
C LYS A 318 15.59 3.98 -11.46
N ALA A 319 15.71 4.46 -10.23
CA ALA A 319 16.86 5.27 -9.81
C ALA A 319 18.18 4.48 -9.79
N GLU A 320 18.17 3.25 -9.27
CA GLU A 320 19.33 2.34 -9.28
C GLU A 320 19.80 2.06 -10.71
N ALA A 321 18.88 1.70 -11.61
CA ALA A 321 19.19 1.47 -13.02
C ALA A 321 19.73 2.73 -13.71
N TYR A 322 19.17 3.90 -13.38
CA TYR A 322 19.64 5.17 -13.91
C TYR A 322 21.04 5.52 -13.40
N LEU A 323 21.34 5.28 -12.12
CA LEU A 323 22.68 5.47 -11.57
C LEU A 323 23.71 4.52 -12.19
N GLU A 324 23.34 3.26 -12.43
CA GLU A 324 24.21 2.32 -13.15
C GLU A 324 24.48 2.80 -14.58
N PHE A 325 23.44 3.27 -15.27
CA PHE A 325 23.57 3.87 -16.61
C PHE A 325 24.54 5.06 -16.58
N LEU A 326 24.40 5.99 -15.62
CA LEU A 326 25.32 7.12 -15.45
C LEU A 326 26.77 6.70 -15.17
N GLY A 327 26.95 5.60 -14.45
CA GLY A 327 28.28 5.04 -14.17
C GLY A 327 29.00 4.55 -15.44
N LYS A 328 28.25 4.08 -16.45
CA LYS A 328 28.81 3.46 -17.66
C LYS A 328 28.66 4.29 -18.94
N HIS A 329 27.76 5.27 -18.98
CA HIS A 329 27.41 6.01 -20.20
C HIS A 329 27.67 7.51 -20.11
N ASP A 330 27.94 8.13 -21.26
CA ASP A 330 27.97 9.58 -21.42
C ASP A 330 26.54 10.11 -21.55
N ILE A 331 26.15 11.05 -20.69
CA ILE A 331 24.76 11.54 -20.59
C ILE A 331 24.29 12.18 -21.90
N LEU A 332 25.20 12.90 -22.58
CA LEU A 332 24.87 13.69 -23.76
C LEU A 332 24.70 12.80 -24.99
N THR A 333 25.65 11.89 -25.24
CA THR A 333 25.69 11.07 -26.47
C THR A 333 25.04 9.70 -26.32
N LYS A 334 24.76 9.25 -25.08
CA LYS A 334 24.26 7.91 -24.72
C LYS A 334 25.19 6.75 -25.06
N LEU A 335 26.36 7.02 -25.64
CA LEU A 335 27.44 6.07 -25.79
C LEU A 335 28.04 5.69 -24.44
N TYR A 336 28.91 4.68 -24.40
CA TYR A 336 29.68 4.40 -23.19
C TYR A 336 30.57 5.59 -22.82
N ASN A 337 30.91 5.73 -21.54
CA ASN A 337 31.82 6.78 -21.08
C ASN A 337 33.27 6.27 -21.04
N ARG A 338 34.17 7.18 -20.67
CA ARG A 338 35.60 6.88 -20.49
C ARG A 338 35.87 5.76 -19.48
N SER A 339 35.11 5.68 -18.39
CA SER A 339 35.31 4.65 -17.36
C SER A 339 35.05 3.27 -17.94
N PHE A 340 33.90 3.09 -18.60
CA PHE A 340 33.57 1.85 -19.29
C PHE A 340 34.63 1.47 -20.32
N PHE A 341 35.08 2.43 -21.14
CA PHE A 341 36.12 2.18 -22.14
C PHE A 341 37.40 1.60 -21.52
N VAL A 342 37.89 2.18 -20.42
CA VAL A 342 39.10 1.70 -19.73
C VAL A 342 38.88 0.29 -19.17
N ASP A 343 37.73 0.04 -18.56
CA ASP A 343 37.40 -1.28 -18.01
C ASP A 343 37.29 -2.34 -19.11
N GLU A 344 36.66 -2.00 -20.24
CA GLU A 344 36.48 -2.89 -21.38
C GLU A 344 37.81 -3.18 -22.09
N LEU A 345 38.68 -2.17 -22.23
CA LEU A 345 40.03 -2.35 -22.76
C LEU A 345 40.81 -3.36 -21.89
N ASN A 346 40.77 -3.19 -20.57
CA ASN A 346 41.41 -4.09 -19.61
C ASN A 346 40.80 -5.50 -19.61
N ARG A 347 39.49 -5.62 -19.87
CA ARG A 347 38.80 -6.91 -20.00
C ARG A 347 39.27 -7.65 -21.25
N LEU A 348 39.32 -6.93 -22.39
CA LEU A 348 39.74 -7.47 -23.67
C LEU A 348 41.22 -7.85 -23.67
N GLU A 349 42.10 -7.06 -23.05
CA GLU A 349 43.54 -7.38 -22.95
C GLU A 349 43.79 -8.65 -22.10
N ARG A 350 42.98 -8.89 -21.06
CA ARG A 350 43.15 -10.06 -20.18
C ARG A 350 42.61 -11.37 -20.77
N LYS A 351 41.40 -11.35 -21.35
CA LYS A 351 40.68 -12.56 -21.79
C LYS A 351 39.76 -12.32 -23.01
N GLY A 352 39.98 -11.25 -23.76
CA GLY A 352 39.17 -10.93 -24.94
C GLY A 352 39.48 -11.82 -26.15
N PRO A 353 38.54 -11.95 -27.08
CA PRO A 353 38.81 -12.62 -28.35
C PRO A 353 39.71 -11.73 -29.22
N ALA A 354 40.77 -12.31 -29.77
CA ALA A 354 41.67 -11.66 -30.72
C ALA A 354 41.34 -12.09 -32.16
N PRO A 355 41.62 -11.27 -33.19
CA PRO A 355 42.16 -9.90 -33.13
C PRO A 355 41.15 -8.88 -32.55
N VAL A 356 41.65 -7.71 -32.12
CA VAL A 356 40.80 -6.59 -31.68
C VAL A 356 41.15 -5.36 -32.51
N THR A 357 40.17 -4.80 -33.21
CA THR A 357 40.34 -3.53 -33.92
C THR A 357 39.84 -2.37 -33.08
N VAL A 358 40.62 -1.29 -33.06
CA VAL A 358 40.31 -0.03 -32.38
C VAL A 358 40.17 1.06 -33.42
N ILE A 359 39.08 1.82 -33.35
CA ILE A 359 38.89 3.04 -34.14
C ILE A 359 38.87 4.21 -33.17
N VAL A 360 39.75 5.18 -33.36
CA VAL A 360 39.71 6.46 -32.66
C VAL A 360 39.05 7.47 -33.60
N ALA A 361 38.06 8.17 -33.08
CA ALA A 361 37.24 9.11 -33.83
C ALA A 361 37.24 10.48 -33.14
N ASP A 362 37.43 11.54 -33.89
CA ASP A 362 37.37 12.93 -33.40
C ASP A 362 36.31 13.70 -34.19
N LEU A 363 35.40 14.35 -33.49
CA LEU A 363 34.34 15.16 -34.10
C LEU A 363 34.91 16.50 -34.60
N ASN A 364 34.93 16.64 -35.93
CA ASN A 364 35.46 17.84 -36.57
C ASN A 364 34.58 19.07 -36.31
N GLY A 365 35.23 20.23 -36.16
CA GLY A 365 34.56 21.53 -36.13
C GLY A 365 33.78 21.87 -34.84
N LEU A 366 33.76 21.00 -33.82
CA LEU A 366 32.96 21.21 -32.60
C LEU A 366 33.25 22.56 -31.93
N LYS A 367 34.53 22.95 -31.83
CA LYS A 367 34.91 24.24 -31.25
C LYS A 367 34.37 25.42 -32.05
N ALA A 368 34.48 25.39 -33.38
CA ALA A 368 33.98 26.46 -34.24
C ALA A 368 32.46 26.60 -34.14
N VAL A 369 31.75 25.47 -34.04
CA VAL A 369 30.29 25.44 -33.81
C VAL A 369 29.95 26.04 -32.44
N ASN A 370 30.66 25.67 -31.37
CA ASN A 370 30.44 26.26 -30.04
C ASN A 370 30.68 27.78 -30.03
N ASP A 371 31.77 28.23 -30.66
CA ASP A 371 32.17 29.63 -30.67
C ASP A 371 31.22 30.50 -31.52
N THR A 372 30.65 29.93 -32.60
CA THR A 372 29.79 30.67 -33.55
C THR A 372 28.30 30.54 -33.27
N LEU A 373 27.83 29.35 -32.89
CA LEU A 373 26.41 29.00 -32.74
C LEU A 373 26.01 28.71 -31.28
N GLY A 374 26.98 28.73 -30.36
CA GLY A 374 26.77 28.51 -28.93
C GLY A 374 26.81 27.04 -28.52
N HIS A 375 26.92 26.81 -27.21
CA HIS A 375 27.05 25.47 -26.63
C HIS A 375 25.87 24.54 -26.92
N ALA A 376 24.65 25.07 -27.02
CA ALA A 376 23.48 24.25 -27.36
C ALA A 376 23.61 23.61 -28.75
N ALA A 377 24.23 24.31 -29.72
CA ALA A 377 24.47 23.78 -31.06
C ALA A 377 25.58 22.73 -31.07
N GLY A 378 26.65 22.93 -30.28
CA GLY A 378 27.69 21.91 -30.11
C GLY A 378 27.17 20.65 -29.40
N ASP A 379 26.32 20.81 -28.39
CA ASP A 379 25.64 19.70 -27.73
C ASP A 379 24.74 18.92 -28.69
N ALA A 380 24.02 19.62 -29.58
CA ALA A 380 23.23 18.99 -30.63
C ALA A 380 24.09 18.21 -31.63
N LEU A 381 25.26 18.75 -32.01
CA LEU A 381 26.21 18.06 -32.89
C LEU A 381 26.78 16.79 -32.23
N LEU A 382 27.12 16.86 -30.94
CA LEU A 382 27.57 15.71 -30.16
C LEU A 382 26.48 14.63 -30.01
N ARG A 383 25.21 15.02 -29.83
CA ARG A 383 24.08 14.07 -29.82
C ARG A 383 23.99 13.32 -31.14
N ARG A 384 24.07 14.03 -32.27
CA ARG A 384 24.06 13.44 -33.61
C ARG A 384 25.24 12.48 -33.83
N ALA A 385 26.44 12.86 -33.37
CA ALA A 385 27.60 11.99 -33.37
C ALA A 385 27.33 10.70 -32.57
N GLY A 386 26.74 10.82 -31.38
CA GLY A 386 26.33 9.69 -30.55
C GLY A 386 25.29 8.78 -31.22
N GLU A 387 24.29 9.37 -31.89
CA GLU A 387 23.25 8.64 -32.62
C GLU A 387 23.85 7.79 -33.75
N VAL A 388 24.69 8.39 -34.59
CA VAL A 388 25.37 7.70 -35.70
C VAL A 388 26.22 6.54 -35.19
N LEU A 389 27.08 6.80 -34.19
CA LEU A 389 27.96 5.77 -33.65
C LEU A 389 27.20 4.65 -32.93
N ARG A 390 26.07 4.96 -32.28
CA ARG A 390 25.23 3.95 -31.63
C ARG A 390 24.54 3.05 -32.66
N GLU A 391 24.11 3.60 -33.79
CA GLU A 391 23.45 2.84 -34.86
C GLU A 391 24.45 1.94 -35.59
N ALA A 392 25.64 2.47 -35.90
CA ALA A 392 26.71 1.70 -36.56
C ALA A 392 27.26 0.58 -35.67
N VAL A 393 27.44 0.85 -34.37
CA VAL A 393 28.20 -0.02 -33.47
C VAL A 393 27.27 -0.86 -32.60
N GLN A 394 26.93 -2.06 -33.10
CA GLN A 394 26.11 -3.04 -32.39
C GLN A 394 26.96 -4.05 -31.59
N LYS A 395 26.34 -4.70 -30.60
CA LYS A 395 27.01 -5.78 -29.83
C LYS A 395 27.48 -6.90 -30.77
N PRO A 396 28.69 -7.46 -30.56
CA PRO A 396 29.57 -7.32 -29.40
C PRO A 396 30.53 -6.11 -29.44
N HIS A 397 30.48 -5.26 -30.47
CA HIS A 397 31.28 -4.04 -30.55
C HIS A 397 30.75 -2.97 -29.58
N CYS A 398 31.59 -2.01 -29.22
CA CYS A 398 31.16 -0.90 -28.37
C CYS A 398 31.79 0.43 -28.77
N ALA A 399 31.00 1.51 -28.71
CA ALA A 399 31.44 2.87 -28.92
C ALA A 399 31.36 3.65 -27.60
N ALA A 400 32.41 4.42 -27.31
CA ALA A 400 32.53 5.22 -26.11
C ALA A 400 32.97 6.65 -26.43
N ARG A 401 32.46 7.64 -25.69
CA ARG A 401 32.98 9.01 -25.69
C ARG A 401 33.96 9.17 -24.54
N ILE A 402 35.22 9.47 -24.85
CA ILE A 402 36.31 9.49 -23.87
C ILE A 402 36.68 10.90 -23.37
N GLY A 403 36.23 11.94 -24.08
CA GLY A 403 36.36 13.35 -23.69
C GLY A 403 35.89 14.27 -24.82
N GLY A 404 35.50 15.51 -24.51
CA GLY A 404 35.25 16.56 -25.53
C GLY A 404 34.57 16.08 -26.82
N ASP A 405 35.33 16.12 -27.91
CA ASP A 405 35.05 15.68 -29.28
C ASP A 405 35.58 14.26 -29.61
N GLU A 406 36.19 13.56 -28.65
CA GLU A 406 36.88 12.28 -28.83
C GLU A 406 36.00 11.07 -28.50
N PHE A 407 35.98 10.12 -29.42
CA PHE A 407 35.27 8.85 -29.37
C PHE A 407 36.21 7.69 -29.67
N VAL A 408 35.91 6.52 -29.12
CA VAL A 408 36.65 5.27 -29.38
C VAL A 408 35.66 4.14 -29.61
N ILE A 409 35.95 3.33 -30.62
CA ILE A 409 35.17 2.14 -30.96
C ILE A 409 36.08 0.93 -30.81
N LEU A 410 35.60 -0.09 -30.12
CA LEU A 410 36.29 -1.37 -29.93
C LEU A 410 35.52 -2.47 -30.66
N LEU A 411 36.23 -3.19 -31.52
CA LEU A 411 35.72 -4.31 -32.30
C LEU A 411 36.48 -5.59 -31.90
N PRO A 412 36.02 -6.29 -30.85
CA PRO A 412 36.59 -7.57 -30.45
C PRO A 412 36.29 -8.67 -31.49
N ALA A 413 37.23 -9.60 -31.68
CA ALA A 413 37.17 -10.63 -32.72
C ALA A 413 37.12 -10.09 -34.15
N SER A 414 37.73 -8.93 -34.40
CA SER A 414 37.68 -8.23 -35.69
C SER A 414 39.07 -7.82 -36.15
N GLY A 415 39.34 -8.01 -37.43
CA GLY A 415 40.60 -7.66 -38.10
C GLY A 415 40.58 -6.26 -38.71
N GLU A 416 41.63 -5.94 -39.48
CA GLU A 416 41.77 -4.62 -40.13
C GLU A 416 40.68 -4.38 -41.18
N ALA A 417 40.30 -5.41 -41.95
CA ALA A 417 39.22 -5.31 -42.95
C ALA A 417 37.87 -4.96 -42.32
N ASP A 418 37.54 -5.59 -41.18
CA ASP A 418 36.30 -5.30 -40.44
C ASP A 418 36.29 -3.87 -39.90
N GLY A 419 37.45 -3.37 -39.43
CA GLY A 419 37.58 -1.99 -38.99
C GLY A 419 37.38 -0.98 -40.11
N LEU A 420 37.90 -1.26 -41.31
CA LEU A 420 37.70 -0.42 -42.48
C LEU A 420 36.25 -0.44 -42.96
N GLN A 421 35.58 -1.60 -42.90
CA GLN A 421 34.14 -1.68 -43.18
C GLN A 421 33.33 -0.87 -42.18
N MET A 422 33.62 -0.96 -40.88
CA MET A 422 32.96 -0.16 -39.85
C MET A 422 33.15 1.35 -40.07
N VAL A 423 34.33 1.78 -40.56
CA VAL A 423 34.55 3.19 -40.95
C VAL A 423 33.62 3.59 -42.09
N ALA A 424 33.52 2.77 -43.14
CA ALA A 424 32.62 3.04 -44.26
C ALA A 424 31.15 3.12 -43.81
N ASP A 425 30.72 2.21 -42.95
CA ASP A 425 29.35 2.19 -42.40
C ASP A 425 29.05 3.48 -41.58
N ILE A 426 30.03 3.95 -40.80
CA ILE A 426 29.92 5.21 -40.07
C ILE A 426 29.83 6.39 -41.04
N GLU A 427 30.67 6.43 -42.06
CA GLU A 427 30.66 7.51 -43.07
C GLU A 427 29.32 7.57 -43.82
N GLU A 428 28.76 6.43 -44.22
CA GLU A 428 27.43 6.36 -44.85
C GLU A 428 26.34 6.89 -43.92
N LEU A 429 26.34 6.47 -42.65
CA LEU A 429 25.38 6.96 -41.66
C LEU A 429 25.55 8.46 -41.37
N VAL A 430 26.77 9.00 -41.43
CA VAL A 430 27.02 10.45 -41.35
C VAL A 430 26.40 11.17 -42.55
N GLU A 431 26.58 10.67 -43.77
CA GLU A 431 25.98 11.26 -44.98
C GLU A 431 24.46 11.30 -44.88
N VAL A 432 23.84 10.18 -44.52
CA VAL A 432 22.40 10.08 -44.28
C VAL A 432 21.98 11.08 -43.20
N ASN A 433 22.67 11.10 -42.05
CA ASN A 433 22.35 12.02 -40.96
C ASN A 433 22.45 13.49 -41.40
N ASN A 434 23.42 13.86 -42.23
CA ASN A 434 23.54 15.23 -42.73
C ASN A 434 22.42 15.64 -43.70
N GLN A 435 21.74 14.72 -44.36
CA GLN A 435 20.60 15.03 -45.22
C GLN A 435 19.34 15.42 -44.41
N PHE A 436 19.19 14.89 -43.19
CA PHE A 436 17.98 15.09 -42.38
C PHE A 436 18.07 16.28 -41.41
N TYR A 437 19.25 16.86 -41.19
CA TYR A 437 19.46 17.92 -40.20
C TYR A 437 19.97 19.22 -40.85
N THR A 438 19.28 20.33 -40.60
CA THR A 438 19.57 21.65 -41.20
C THR A 438 20.58 22.49 -40.41
N GLY A 439 21.58 21.85 -39.81
CA GLY A 439 22.54 22.47 -38.88
C GLY A 439 24.01 22.37 -39.32
N ALA A 440 24.92 22.41 -38.35
CA ALA A 440 26.34 22.14 -38.60
C ALA A 440 26.53 20.76 -39.24
N VAL A 441 27.40 20.67 -40.24
CA VAL A 441 27.72 19.40 -40.91
C VAL A 441 28.45 18.51 -39.91
N LEU A 442 27.92 17.31 -39.70
CA LEU A 442 28.56 16.26 -38.93
C LEU A 442 29.67 15.64 -39.76
N SER A 443 30.89 15.59 -39.23
CA SER A 443 31.99 14.82 -39.83
C SER A 443 32.94 14.36 -38.74
N PHE A 444 33.56 13.20 -38.97
CA PHE A 444 34.57 12.65 -38.08
C PHE A 444 35.91 12.62 -38.76
N SER A 445 36.94 12.67 -37.94
CA SER A 445 38.26 12.20 -38.30
C SER A 445 38.51 10.84 -37.69
N LEU A 446 38.83 9.84 -38.52
CA LEU A 446 38.81 8.42 -38.14
C LEU A 446 40.19 7.78 -38.34
N GLY A 447 40.67 7.08 -37.32
CA GLY A 447 41.92 6.33 -37.34
C GLY A 447 41.72 4.91 -36.86
N VAL A 448 42.09 3.93 -37.68
CA VAL A 448 41.90 2.49 -37.41
C VAL A 448 43.22 1.82 -37.08
N ALA A 449 43.30 0.96 -36.08
CA ALA A 449 44.42 0.06 -35.85
C ALA A 449 43.97 -1.28 -35.25
N THR A 450 44.67 -2.36 -35.60
CA THR A 450 44.34 -3.72 -35.16
C THR A 450 45.43 -4.31 -34.28
N ALA A 451 45.01 -4.89 -33.16
CA ALA A 451 45.85 -5.64 -32.24
C ALA A 451 45.72 -7.13 -32.52
N MET A 452 46.86 -7.79 -32.68
CA MET A 452 46.93 -9.26 -32.66
C MET A 452 47.09 -9.76 -31.21
N GLN A 453 46.93 -11.07 -30.97
CA GLN A 453 46.86 -11.67 -29.63
C GLN A 453 48.06 -11.35 -28.71
N THR A 454 49.23 -11.02 -29.26
CA THR A 454 50.46 -10.72 -28.52
C THR A 454 50.69 -9.23 -28.26
N GLU A 455 49.83 -8.35 -28.78
CA GLU A 455 50.00 -6.89 -28.70
C GLU A 455 49.18 -6.29 -27.55
N ARG A 456 49.74 -5.28 -26.88
CA ARG A 456 49.00 -4.51 -25.87
C ARG A 456 47.97 -3.61 -26.54
N LEU A 457 46.73 -3.65 -26.07
CA LEU A 457 45.65 -2.84 -26.63
C LEU A 457 45.91 -1.34 -26.49
N GLU A 458 46.55 -0.90 -25.40
CA GLU A 458 46.97 0.50 -25.22
C GLU A 458 47.83 1.03 -26.37
N ASP A 459 48.74 0.21 -26.91
CA ASP A 459 49.61 0.62 -28.00
C ASP A 459 48.86 0.66 -29.34
N THR A 460 47.84 -0.17 -29.48
CA THR A 460 46.91 -0.12 -30.63
C THR A 460 46.03 1.12 -30.58
N VAL A 461 45.54 1.52 -29.41
CA VAL A 461 44.82 2.80 -29.22
C VAL A 461 45.72 3.97 -29.64
N LYS A 462 46.99 4.00 -29.25
CA LYS A 462 47.95 5.05 -29.68
C LYS A 462 48.19 5.07 -31.19
N ARG A 463 48.23 3.90 -31.85
CA ARG A 463 48.36 3.81 -33.31
C ARG A 463 47.13 4.35 -34.02
N ALA A 464 45.94 3.97 -33.55
CA ALA A 464 44.66 4.48 -34.06
C ALA A 464 44.56 6.00 -33.88
N ASP A 465 44.89 6.52 -32.70
CA ASP A 465 44.93 7.97 -32.39
C ASP A 465 45.88 8.73 -33.33
N LYS A 466 47.08 8.20 -33.58
CA LYS A 466 48.02 8.81 -34.52
C LYS A 466 47.45 8.87 -35.95
N ARG A 467 46.83 7.79 -36.43
CA ARG A 467 46.20 7.72 -37.76
C ARG A 467 45.03 8.70 -37.87
N MET A 468 44.22 8.82 -36.81
CA MET A 468 43.13 9.80 -36.72
C MET A 468 43.68 11.22 -36.83
N TYR A 469 44.76 11.53 -36.10
CA TYR A 469 45.35 12.87 -36.15
C TYR A 469 45.94 13.23 -37.53
N GLU A 470 46.53 12.25 -38.23
CA GLU A 470 47.01 12.43 -39.61
C GLU A 470 45.85 12.73 -40.57
N GLU A 471 44.73 12.03 -40.40
CA GLU A 471 43.51 12.22 -41.19
C GLU A 471 42.84 13.58 -40.88
N LYS A 472 42.75 13.97 -39.60
CA LYS A 472 42.32 15.31 -39.16
C LYS A 472 43.15 16.42 -39.78
N ARG A 473 44.48 16.27 -39.82
CA ARG A 473 45.36 17.26 -40.46
C ARG A 473 45.08 17.39 -41.97
N ARG A 474 44.80 16.28 -42.66
CA ARG A 474 44.44 16.30 -44.08
C ARG A 474 43.11 17.01 -44.30
N HIS A 475 42.09 16.69 -43.49
CA HIS A 475 40.77 17.32 -43.54
C HIS A 475 40.84 18.86 -43.46
N TYR A 476 41.58 19.40 -42.47
CA TYR A 476 41.72 20.86 -42.33
C TYR A 476 42.63 21.52 -43.38
N ALA A 477 43.58 20.78 -43.96
CA ALA A 477 44.40 21.28 -45.06
C ALA A 477 43.58 21.44 -46.35
N GLU A 478 42.68 20.51 -46.63
CA GLU A 478 41.78 20.54 -47.80
C GLU A 478 40.65 21.58 -47.65
N ALA A 479 40.21 21.85 -46.41
CA ALA A 479 39.17 22.84 -46.10
C ALA A 479 39.65 24.31 -46.07
N GLY A 480 40.96 24.59 -46.22
CA GLY A 480 41.48 25.94 -46.42
C GLY A 480 41.64 26.83 -45.16
N GLY A 481 41.81 26.30 -43.94
CA GLY A 481 42.11 27.16 -42.77
C GLY A 481 42.38 26.52 -41.40
N ASP A 482 43.51 26.92 -40.81
CA ASP A 482 44.07 26.82 -39.43
C ASP A 482 44.24 25.43 -38.78
N ALA A 483 45.42 24.84 -39.00
CA ALA A 483 45.93 23.72 -38.22
C ALA A 483 46.23 24.18 -36.77
N GLY A 484 45.25 24.05 -35.88
CA GLY A 484 45.41 24.29 -34.45
C GLY A 484 46.65 23.57 -33.91
N LYS A 485 47.60 24.35 -33.37
CA LYS A 485 48.84 23.87 -32.76
C LYS A 485 48.56 22.78 -31.69
N PRO A 486 49.46 21.79 -31.55
CA PRO A 486 49.28 20.69 -30.61
C PRO A 486 49.19 21.23 -29.18
N ARG A 487 48.12 20.87 -28.47
CA ARG A 487 48.06 21.02 -27.01
C ARG A 487 49.14 20.11 -26.43
N GLY A 488 50.16 20.72 -25.83
CA GLY A 488 51.24 20.01 -25.18
C GLY A 488 50.71 19.00 -24.17
N LYS A 489 51.14 17.74 -24.32
CA LYS A 489 50.95 16.66 -23.36
C LYS A 489 51.44 17.14 -21.99
N ARG A 490 50.51 17.44 -21.08
CA ARG A 490 50.82 17.33 -19.65
C ARG A 490 50.80 15.84 -19.34
N SER A 491 52.00 15.30 -19.17
CA SER A 491 52.26 14.07 -18.42
C SER A 491 51.42 14.08 -17.14
N ARG A 492 50.37 13.27 -17.11
CA ARG A 492 49.81 12.76 -15.86
C ARG A 492 50.11 11.27 -15.84
N GLN A 493 50.81 10.91 -14.78
CA GLN A 493 51.27 9.57 -14.46
C GLN A 493 50.10 8.57 -14.50
N MET A 494 50.48 7.33 -14.82
CA MET A 494 49.68 6.11 -14.81
C MET A 494 48.80 5.97 -13.56
#